data_AF-A0AAE2QYC5-F1
#
_entry.id   AF-A0AAE2QYC5-F1
#
_cell.length_a   1.000
_cell.length_b   1.000
_cell.length_c   1.000
_cell.angle_alpha   90.00
_cell.angle_beta   90.00
_cell.angle_gamma   90.00
#
_symmetry.space_group_name_H-M   'P 1'
#
loop_
_entity.id
_entity.type
_entity.pdbx_description
1 polymer ?
#
loop_
_entity_poly.entity_id
_entity_poly.type
_entity_poly.pdbx_seq_one_letter_code
_entity_poly.pdbx_strand_id
1 'polypeptide(L)'
;MPIIRARYPEDWSAIAAQVKHEANWCCEHCQRPCRQPNEPLAHLLSRIQVWRQILTPSPADFAEAPRRYLLTVAHLDQRPENRDRTNLKALCTVCHLRFDARFRAKQKRLKAEFYGQLRIDDPADTGLQLSLLPSQIAPFSLPFQGNAPKEGRSL
;
A
#
# COMPACT_ATOMS: atom_id res chain seq x y z
N MET A 1 8.94 -3.36 3.44
CA MET A 1 9.23 -3.21 4.87
C MET A 1 9.10 -4.57 5.53
N PRO A 2 10.02 -5.01 6.41
CA PRO A 2 9.87 -6.26 7.13
C PRO A 2 8.68 -6.16 8.07
N ILE A 3 7.72 -7.07 7.92
CA ILE A 3 6.52 -7.18 8.76
C ILE A 3 6.86 -7.84 10.10
N ILE A 4 6.28 -7.35 11.19
CA ILE A 4 6.30 -8.05 12.48
C ILE A 4 5.15 -9.06 12.43
N ARG A 5 5.45 -10.31 12.07
CA ARG A 5 4.42 -11.36 11.90
C ARG A 5 3.57 -11.57 13.14
N ALA A 6 4.13 -11.41 14.33
CA ALA A 6 3.43 -11.59 15.60
C ALA A 6 2.24 -10.62 15.83
N ARG A 7 2.15 -9.51 15.08
CA ARG A 7 1.00 -8.59 15.14
C ARG A 7 -0.16 -9.03 14.25
N TYR A 8 0.11 -9.92 13.30
CA TYR A 8 -0.89 -10.40 12.37
C TYR A 8 -1.57 -11.65 12.93
N PRO A 9 -2.85 -11.85 12.62
CA PRO A 9 -3.54 -13.12 12.84
C PRO A 9 -2.83 -14.30 12.15
N GLU A 10 -3.00 -15.51 12.69
CA GLU A 10 -2.43 -16.73 12.11
C GLU A 10 -2.98 -17.03 10.70
N ASP A 11 -4.25 -16.69 10.46
CA ASP A 11 -4.98 -16.90 9.20
C ASP A 11 -4.77 -15.77 8.16
N TRP A 12 -3.86 -14.82 8.43
CA TRP A 12 -3.64 -13.66 7.56
C TRP A 12 -3.33 -14.04 6.10
N SER A 13 -2.63 -15.15 5.85
CA SER A 13 -2.34 -15.60 4.48
C SER A 13 -3.62 -15.91 3.69
N ALA A 14 -4.61 -16.55 4.33
CA ALA A 14 -5.90 -16.87 3.72
C ALA A 14 -6.73 -15.61 3.49
N ILE A 15 -6.82 -14.72 4.50
CA ILE A 15 -7.52 -13.43 4.38
C ILE A 15 -6.91 -12.61 3.23
N ALA A 16 -5.58 -12.50 3.19
CA ALA A 16 -4.90 -11.73 2.17
C ALA A 16 -5.07 -12.33 0.77
N ALA A 17 -5.19 -13.66 0.64
CA ALA A 17 -5.49 -14.31 -0.62
C ALA A 17 -6.94 -14.01 -1.05
N GLN A 18 -7.90 -14.13 -0.14
CA GLN A 18 -9.31 -13.84 -0.39
C GLN A 18 -9.50 -12.40 -0.89
N VAL A 19 -8.94 -11.40 -0.20
CA VAL A 19 -9.03 -9.99 -0.61
C VAL A 19 -8.46 -9.75 -2.02
N LYS A 20 -7.38 -10.45 -2.40
CA LYS A 20 -6.80 -10.37 -3.75
C LYS A 20 -7.67 -11.02 -4.80
N HIS A 21 -8.30 -12.15 -4.48
CA HIS A 21 -9.24 -12.84 -5.37
C HIS A 21 -10.49 -11.98 -5.61
N GLU A 22 -11.08 -11.40 -4.57
CA GLU A 22 -12.22 -10.49 -4.68
C GLU A 22 -11.89 -9.25 -5.53
N ALA A 23 -10.66 -8.75 -5.44
CA ALA A 23 -10.18 -7.65 -6.26
C ALA A 23 -9.79 -8.06 -7.70
N ASN A 24 -10.06 -9.31 -8.12
CA ASN A 24 -9.69 -9.86 -9.43
C ASN A 24 -8.20 -9.69 -9.77
N TRP A 25 -7.34 -9.74 -8.75
CA TRP A 25 -5.92 -9.45 -8.87
C TRP A 25 -5.61 -8.09 -9.52
N CYS A 26 -6.47 -7.10 -9.30
CA CYS A 26 -6.31 -5.72 -9.73
C CYS A 26 -6.17 -4.81 -8.50
N CYS A 27 -5.45 -3.70 -8.65
CA CYS A 27 -5.30 -2.72 -7.59
C CYS A 27 -6.61 -1.95 -7.39
N GLU A 28 -7.19 -1.95 -6.19
CA GLU A 28 -8.44 -1.23 -5.88
C GLU A 28 -8.27 0.31 -5.84
N HIS A 29 -7.06 0.83 -6.11
CA HIS A 29 -6.82 2.27 -6.23
C HIS A 29 -6.58 2.72 -7.69
N CYS A 30 -5.67 2.07 -8.41
CA CYS A 30 -5.32 2.45 -9.78
C CYS A 30 -5.86 1.49 -10.84
N GLN A 31 -6.58 0.45 -10.43
CA GLN A 31 -7.16 -0.60 -11.29
C GLN A 31 -6.14 -1.42 -12.09
N ARG A 32 -4.83 -1.22 -11.86
CA ARG A 32 -3.79 -1.93 -12.59
C ARG A 32 -3.82 -3.43 -12.26
N PRO A 33 -3.85 -4.31 -13.27
CA PRO A 33 -3.69 -5.75 -13.05
C PRO A 33 -2.30 -6.05 -12.48
N CYS A 34 -2.27 -6.94 -11.51
CA CYS A 34 -1.08 -7.47 -10.89
C CYS A 34 -0.98 -8.97 -11.13
N ARG A 35 0.24 -9.51 -10.93
CA ARG A 35 0.54 -10.90 -11.21
C ARG A 35 -0.19 -11.83 -10.25
N GLN A 36 -0.92 -12.80 -10.79
CA GLN A 36 -1.53 -13.88 -10.01
C GLN A 36 -0.52 -15.03 -9.73
N PRO A 37 -0.75 -15.86 -8.70
CA PRO A 37 0.06 -17.05 -8.46
C PRO A 37 -0.07 -17.97 -9.67
N ASN A 38 1.07 -18.49 -10.14
CA ASN A 38 1.13 -19.38 -11.31
C ASN A 38 0.64 -18.76 -12.63
N GLU A 39 0.47 -17.43 -12.71
CA GLU A 39 0.14 -16.76 -13.97
C GLU A 39 1.37 -16.72 -14.91
N PRO A 40 1.23 -17.19 -16.17
CA PRO A 40 2.25 -16.99 -17.20
C PRO A 40 2.49 -15.51 -17.45
N LEU A 41 3.76 -15.13 -17.64
CA LEU A 41 4.11 -13.72 -17.86
C LEU A 41 3.38 -13.11 -19.06
N ALA A 42 3.19 -13.88 -20.14
CA ALA A 42 2.46 -13.43 -21.32
C ALA A 42 1.03 -12.96 -20.97
N HIS A 43 0.27 -13.72 -20.17
CA HIS A 43 -1.09 -13.36 -19.77
C HIS A 43 -1.13 -12.09 -18.93
N LEU A 44 -0.20 -11.94 -17.99
CA LEU A 44 -0.05 -10.71 -17.21
C LEU A 44 0.20 -9.50 -18.13
N LEU A 45 1.14 -9.63 -19.07
CA LEU A 45 1.48 -8.56 -20.00
C LEU A 45 0.29 -8.18 -20.90
N SER A 46 -0.49 -9.15 -21.37
CA SER A 46 -1.73 -8.89 -22.12
C SER A 46 -2.75 -8.10 -21.29
N ARG A 47 -2.97 -8.47 -20.02
CA ARG A 47 -3.88 -7.72 -19.11
C ARG A 47 -3.37 -6.29 -18.88
N ILE A 48 -2.07 -6.11 -18.65
CA ILE A 48 -1.46 -4.79 -18.48
C ILE A 48 -1.61 -3.95 -19.75
N GLN A 49 -1.42 -4.55 -20.93
CA GLN A 49 -1.55 -3.85 -22.21
C GLN A 49 -2.97 -3.30 -22.42
N VAL A 50 -4.01 -4.06 -22.05
CA VAL A 50 -5.41 -3.59 -22.08
C VAL A 50 -5.63 -2.45 -21.08
N TRP A 51 -5.18 -2.60 -19.83
CA TRP A 51 -5.28 -1.52 -18.82
C TRP A 51 -4.52 -0.25 -19.23
N ARG A 52 -3.38 -0.39 -19.91
CA ARG A 52 -2.50 0.70 -20.36
C ARG A 52 -3.15 1.60 -21.40
N GLN A 53 -4.16 1.14 -22.13
CA GLN A 53 -4.90 1.98 -23.08
C GLN A 53 -5.73 3.07 -22.38
N ILE A 54 -5.88 3.02 -21.05
CA ILE A 54 -6.74 3.91 -20.26
C ILE A 54 -5.95 4.95 -19.44
N LEU A 55 -4.65 4.75 -19.15
CA LEU A 55 -3.88 5.59 -18.21
C LEU A 55 -2.39 5.79 -18.59
N THR A 56 -1.95 7.06 -18.59
CA THR A 56 -0.55 7.54 -18.73
C THR A 56 -0.06 8.03 -17.35
N PRO A 57 1.17 7.74 -16.86
CA PRO A 57 2.37 7.26 -17.55
C PRO A 57 2.57 5.73 -17.58
N SER A 58 3.45 5.28 -18.49
CA SER A 58 3.85 3.87 -18.62
C SER A 58 4.55 3.39 -17.34
N PRO A 59 4.08 2.31 -16.69
CA PRO A 59 4.85 1.67 -15.63
C PRO A 59 6.17 1.11 -16.18
N ALA A 60 7.21 1.05 -15.34
CA ALA A 60 8.50 0.45 -15.67
C ALA A 60 8.34 -1.00 -16.15
N ASP A 61 9.22 -1.46 -17.04
CA ASP A 61 9.12 -2.78 -17.64
C ASP A 61 9.15 -3.89 -16.58
N PHE A 62 8.36 -4.95 -16.80
CA PHE A 62 8.27 -6.06 -15.85
C PHE A 62 9.62 -6.71 -15.59
N ALA A 63 10.47 -6.82 -16.62
CA ALA A 63 11.82 -7.38 -16.51
C ALA A 63 12.72 -6.57 -15.57
N GLU A 64 12.62 -5.24 -15.60
CA GLU A 64 13.41 -4.34 -14.75
C GLU A 64 12.89 -4.31 -13.31
N ALA A 65 11.57 -4.33 -13.15
CA ALA A 65 10.94 -4.07 -11.86
C ALA A 65 9.77 -5.02 -11.55
N PRO A 66 10.01 -6.35 -11.48
CA PRO A 66 8.94 -7.34 -11.31
C PRO A 66 8.14 -7.14 -10.01
N ARG A 67 8.81 -6.66 -8.96
CA ARG A 67 8.19 -6.37 -7.65
C ARG A 67 7.12 -5.29 -7.71
N ARG A 68 7.16 -4.40 -8.72
CA ARG A 68 6.12 -3.37 -8.90
C ARG A 68 4.78 -4.01 -9.28
N TYR A 69 4.76 -5.20 -9.88
CA TYR A 69 3.57 -5.90 -10.35
C TYR A 69 3.00 -6.90 -9.33
N LEU A 70 3.44 -6.83 -8.08
CA LEU A 70 2.87 -7.61 -6.98
C LEU A 70 1.64 -6.89 -6.41
N LEU A 71 0.64 -7.70 -6.05
CA LEU A 71 -0.52 -7.27 -5.29
C LEU A 71 -0.33 -7.59 -3.81
N THR A 72 -0.52 -6.57 -2.99
CA THR A 72 -0.39 -6.61 -1.53
C THR A 72 -1.69 -6.16 -0.90
N VAL A 73 -1.90 -6.48 0.37
CA VAL A 73 -3.08 -6.00 1.12
C VAL A 73 -2.60 -4.98 2.15
N ALA A 74 -3.24 -3.82 2.16
CA ALA A 74 -2.98 -2.73 3.08
C ALA A 74 -4.12 -2.61 4.10
N HIS A 75 -3.75 -2.38 5.35
CA HIS A 75 -4.68 -1.96 6.41
C HIS A 75 -4.81 -0.43 6.35
N LEU A 76 -6.03 0.08 6.16
CA LEU A 76 -6.25 1.52 6.01
C LEU A 76 -6.01 2.28 7.33
N ASP A 77 -6.30 1.64 8.46
CA ASP A 77 -6.04 2.14 9.82
C ASP A 77 -4.63 1.84 10.36
N GLN A 78 -3.79 1.14 9.59
CA GLN A 78 -2.45 0.70 9.99
C GLN A 78 -2.42 -0.24 11.21
N ARG A 79 -3.52 -0.93 11.52
CA ARG A 79 -3.64 -1.92 12.61
C ARG A 79 -3.72 -3.34 12.03
N PRO A 80 -2.65 -4.16 12.16
CA PRO A 80 -2.63 -5.51 11.62
C PRO A 80 -3.71 -6.45 12.19
N GLU A 81 -4.27 -6.13 13.35
CA GLU A 81 -5.29 -6.95 14.02
C GLU A 81 -6.69 -6.74 13.41
N ASN A 82 -6.91 -5.61 12.73
CA ASN A 82 -8.21 -5.26 12.16
C ASN A 82 -8.43 -5.89 10.79
N ARG A 83 -9.10 -7.04 10.79
CA ARG A 83 -9.35 -7.89 9.62
C ARG A 83 -10.58 -7.51 8.80
N ASP A 84 -11.29 -6.44 9.18
CA ASP A 84 -12.52 -6.04 8.50
C ASP A 84 -12.23 -5.73 7.02
N ARG A 85 -13.02 -6.33 6.13
CA ARG A 85 -12.87 -6.14 4.68
C ARG A 85 -12.93 -4.67 4.27
N THR A 86 -13.69 -3.84 4.99
CA THR A 86 -13.79 -2.38 4.77
C THR A 86 -12.49 -1.64 5.12
N ASN A 87 -11.68 -2.21 6.01
CA ASN A 87 -10.35 -1.71 6.39
C ASN A 87 -9.22 -2.29 5.54
N LEU A 88 -9.49 -3.35 4.78
CA LEU A 88 -8.50 -4.02 3.92
C LEU A 88 -8.63 -3.56 2.47
N LYS A 89 -7.50 -3.22 1.85
CA LYS A 89 -7.45 -2.85 0.44
C LYS A 89 -6.35 -3.58 -0.31
N ALA A 90 -6.70 -4.22 -1.42
CA ALA A 90 -5.77 -4.80 -2.37
C ALA A 90 -5.08 -3.69 -3.17
N LEU A 91 -3.81 -3.43 -2.87
CA LEU A 91 -3.02 -2.38 -3.49
C LEU A 91 -1.78 -2.98 -4.17
N CYS A 92 -1.46 -2.47 -5.36
CA CYS A 92 -0.18 -2.79 -5.99
C CYS A 92 0.97 -2.20 -5.16
N THR A 93 2.17 -2.77 -5.27
CA THR A 93 3.34 -2.32 -4.50
C THR A 93 3.59 -0.81 -4.59
N VAL A 94 3.35 -0.20 -5.75
CA VAL A 94 3.54 1.26 -5.94
C VAL A 94 2.52 2.07 -5.12
N CYS A 95 1.22 1.74 -5.26
CA CYS A 95 0.16 2.43 -4.53
C CYS A 95 0.27 2.18 -3.02
N HIS A 96 0.62 0.97 -2.60
CA HIS A 96 0.82 0.63 -1.19
C HIS A 96 1.98 1.42 -0.60
N LEU A 97 3.15 1.44 -1.25
CA LEU A 97 4.31 2.18 -0.74
C LEU A 97 4.10 3.70 -0.69
N ARG A 98 3.26 4.24 -1.59
CA ARG A 98 2.82 5.64 -1.56
C ARG A 98 1.88 5.88 -0.38
N PHE A 99 0.93 4.97 -0.15
CA PHE A 99 0.02 5.03 0.99
C PHE A 99 0.77 4.99 2.33
N ASP A 100 1.74 4.08 2.46
CA ASP A 100 2.54 3.87 3.67
C ASP A 100 3.55 4.98 3.94
N ALA A 101 3.91 5.78 2.93
CA ALA A 101 4.93 6.82 3.05
C ALA A 101 4.69 7.76 4.23
N ARG A 102 3.42 8.13 4.47
CA ARG A 102 3.00 9.00 5.57
C ARG A 102 3.18 8.38 6.97
N PHE A 103 3.21 7.06 7.06
CA PHE A 103 3.30 6.33 8.32
C PHE A 103 4.72 5.84 8.62
N ARG A 104 5.68 6.04 7.70
CA ARG A 104 7.05 5.49 7.82
C ARG A 104 7.74 5.88 9.13
N ALA A 105 7.62 7.15 9.55
CA ALA A 105 8.23 7.62 10.81
C ALA A 105 7.62 6.91 12.03
N LYS A 106 6.28 6.88 12.12
CA LYS A 106 5.54 6.18 13.18
C LYS A 106 5.88 4.69 13.21
N GLN A 107 5.84 4.01 12.06
CA GLN A 107 6.13 2.58 11.97
C GLN A 107 7.59 2.26 12.29
N LYS A 108 8.55 3.13 11.92
CA LYS A 108 9.96 2.99 12.32
C LYS A 108 10.09 3.02 13.84
N ARG A 109 9.42 3.96 14.51
CA ARG A 109 9.41 4.08 15.98
C ARG A 109 8.74 2.86 16.62
N LEU A 110 7.51 2.51 16.22
CA LEU A 110 6.79 1.35 16.75
C LEU A 110 7.56 0.04 16.56
N LYS A 111 8.37 -0.06 15.51
CA LYS A 111 9.25 -1.20 15.27
C LYS A 111 10.45 -1.16 16.22
N ALA A 112 11.10 -0.01 16.40
CA ALA A 112 12.18 0.13 17.37
C ALA A 112 11.69 -0.20 18.79
N GLU A 113 10.53 0.31 19.19
CA GLU A 113 9.84 -0.05 20.44
C GLU A 113 9.65 -1.55 20.59
N PHE A 114 9.10 -2.21 19.56
CA PHE A 114 8.86 -3.65 19.58
C PHE A 114 10.14 -4.49 19.78
N TYR A 115 11.26 -4.07 19.21
CA TYR A 115 12.55 -4.76 19.35
C TYR A 115 13.39 -4.22 20.52
N GLY A 116 12.87 -3.30 21.34
CA GLY A 116 13.62 -2.69 22.44
C GLY A 116 14.82 -1.85 21.99
N GLN A 117 14.73 -1.21 20.82
CA GLN A 117 15.78 -0.43 20.17
C GLN A 117 15.61 1.09 20.33
N LEU A 118 14.76 1.54 21.24
CA LEU A 118 14.64 2.97 21.57
C LEU A 118 15.86 3.46 22.34
N ARG A 119 16.21 4.74 22.17
CA ARG A 119 17.24 5.39 22.97
C ARG A 119 16.58 6.01 24.20
N ILE A 120 17.27 5.95 25.34
CA ILE A 120 16.79 6.56 26.59
C ILE A 120 16.70 8.10 26.45
N ASP A 121 17.62 8.69 25.68
CA ASP A 121 17.70 10.14 25.52
C ASP A 121 16.83 10.69 24.37
N ASP A 122 15.85 9.93 23.86
CA ASP A 122 15.00 10.40 22.77
C ASP A 122 14.06 11.52 23.28
N PRO A 123 14.11 12.75 22.72
CA PRO A 123 13.36 13.91 23.23
C PRO A 123 11.83 13.78 23.14
N ALA A 124 11.33 12.74 22.46
CA ALA A 124 9.91 12.39 22.38
C ALA A 124 9.41 11.52 23.55
N ASP A 125 10.26 11.24 24.53
CA ASP A 125 9.99 10.39 25.70
C ASP A 125 9.48 11.17 26.93
N THR A 126 9.24 12.48 26.78
CA THR A 126 8.69 13.37 27.83
C THR A 126 7.19 13.17 28.13
N GLY A 127 6.64 11.97 27.89
CA GLY A 127 5.41 11.53 28.56
C GLY A 127 4.13 11.47 27.72
N LEU A 128 4.19 11.23 26.41
CA LEU A 128 3.00 10.85 25.63
C LEU A 128 3.29 9.58 24.82
N GLN A 129 2.74 8.45 25.29
CA GLN A 129 2.81 7.17 24.60
C GLN A 129 2.07 7.28 23.26
N LEU A 130 2.83 7.28 22.15
CA LEU A 130 2.31 7.50 20.80
C LEU A 130 1.30 6.41 20.35
N SER A 131 1.24 5.29 21.06
CA SER A 131 0.24 4.22 20.89
C SER A 131 -1.19 4.67 21.24
N LEU A 132 -1.35 5.75 22.00
CA LEU A 132 -2.64 6.24 22.50
C LEU A 132 -3.25 7.37 21.66
N LEU A 133 -2.54 7.88 20.63
CA LEU A 133 -3.07 8.94 19.78
C LEU A 133 -4.01 8.36 18.70
N PRO A 134 -5.29 8.79 18.64
CA PRO A 134 -6.23 8.30 17.64
C PRO A 134 -5.81 8.72 16.24
N SER A 135 -5.86 7.77 15.30
CA SER A 135 -5.46 7.95 13.90
C SER A 135 -6.66 8.34 13.03
N GLN A 136 -7.26 9.51 13.27
CA GLN A 136 -8.33 9.98 12.40
C GLN A 136 -7.79 10.81 11.24
N ILE A 137 -7.54 10.17 10.09
CA ILE A 137 -7.61 10.83 8.79
C ILE A 137 -8.10 9.80 7.75
N ALA A 138 -9.35 9.94 7.29
CA ALA A 138 -9.90 9.16 6.18
C ALA A 138 -9.25 9.58 4.86
N PRO A 139 -8.46 8.73 4.17
CA PRO A 139 -7.58 9.18 3.09
C PRO A 139 -8.10 8.93 1.67
N PHE A 140 -9.37 8.55 1.51
CA PHE A 140 -9.93 8.14 0.21
C PHE A 140 -11.26 8.81 -0.17
N SER A 141 -11.65 9.91 0.48
CA SER A 141 -12.94 10.57 0.21
C SER A 141 -12.94 11.61 -0.93
N LEU A 142 -11.86 11.72 -1.72
CA LEU A 142 -11.83 12.66 -2.85
C LEU A 142 -11.57 11.92 -4.17
N PRO A 143 -12.45 12.09 -5.18
CA PRO A 143 -12.18 11.59 -6.52
C PRO A 143 -10.99 12.32 -7.14
N PHE A 144 -10.26 11.59 -7.98
CA PHE A 144 -9.14 12.06 -8.78
C PHE A 144 -9.57 13.24 -9.66
N GLN A 145 -9.15 14.46 -9.32
CA GLN A 145 -9.22 15.60 -10.24
C GLN A 145 -7.90 15.69 -11.00
N GLY A 146 -7.92 15.17 -12.23
CA GLY A 146 -6.91 15.50 -13.21
C GLY A 146 -7.08 16.96 -13.64
N ASN A 147 -6.00 17.74 -13.56
CA ASN A 147 -5.41 18.51 -14.65
C ASN A 147 -4.27 19.37 -14.10
N ALA A 148 -3.09 19.23 -14.70
CA ALA A 148 -2.01 20.19 -14.52
C ALA A 148 -2.44 21.54 -15.13
N PRO A 149 -2.13 22.69 -14.49
CA PRO A 149 -2.38 23.99 -15.10
C PRO A 149 -1.49 24.11 -16.35
N LYS A 150 -2.11 24.50 -17.48
CA LYS A 150 -1.39 24.86 -18.69
C LYS A 150 -0.53 26.08 -18.38
N GLU A 151 0.77 25.99 -18.63
CA GLU A 151 1.68 27.13 -18.57
C GLU A 151 1.16 28.24 -19.47
N GLY A 152 0.94 29.41 -18.86
CA GLY A 152 0.48 30.60 -19.53
C GLY A 152 1.55 31.10 -20.50
N ARG A 153 1.21 31.06 -21.79
CA ARG A 153 1.84 31.85 -22.84
C ARG A 153 1.52 33.31 -22.57
N SER A 154 2.52 34.14 -22.34
CA SER A 154 2.41 35.60 -22.46
C SER A 154 3.39 36.07 -23.53
N LEU A 155 2.93 37.10 -24.24
CA LEU A 155 3.37 37.65 -25.52
C LEU A 155 4.85 38.05 -25.56
#